data_AF-A0AAW9HV44-F1
#
_entry.id   AF-A0AAW9HV44-F1
#
_cell.length_a   1.000
_cell.length_b   1.000
_cell.length_c   1.000
_cell.angle_alpha   90.00
_cell.angle_beta   90.00
_cell.angle_gamma   90.00
#
_symmetry.space_group_name_H-M   'P 1'
#
loop_
_entity.id
_entity.type
_entity.pdbx_description
1 polymer ?
#
loop_
_entity_poly.entity_id
_entity_poly.type
_entity_poly.pdbx_seq_one_letter_code
_entity_poly.pdbx_strand_id
1 'polypeptide(L)'
;MGLFGLFGRKKEVELNKIKDDNKEKFLRESNDNEEGILQFENLNFKLAVIQVLMYDLNLLKPCFDIYDFADDHKELEIDTDSYTVIEPALNFFIKLSIPMEFAQYVEKIYMDGGNEVYMNIIPQWDGEDECFDLNNITSSEIRQFPNLKEATIMSSNFDKVKEIFEAENIDVELL
;
A
#
# COMPACT_ATOMS: atom_id res chain seq x y z
N MET A 1 -34.99 72.90 -0.20
CA MET A 1 -33.95 72.12 -0.91
C MET A 1 -32.77 71.98 0.03
N GLY A 2 -32.33 70.73 0.27
CA GLY A 2 -31.18 70.39 1.12
C GLY A 2 -31.57 69.83 2.49
N LEU A 3 -31.50 68.51 2.65
CA LEU A 3 -31.30 67.87 3.94
C LEU A 3 -30.39 66.65 3.74
N PHE A 4 -29.13 66.77 4.13
CA PHE A 4 -28.24 65.62 4.34
C PHE A 4 -27.69 65.74 5.75
N GLY A 5 -27.96 64.72 6.54
CA GLY A 5 -27.49 64.58 7.91
C GLY A 5 -26.54 63.39 8.05
N LEU A 6 -25.66 63.56 9.05
CA LEU A 6 -24.92 62.56 9.82
C LEU A 6 -23.68 61.88 9.20
N PHE A 7 -22.53 62.44 9.58
CA PHE A 7 -21.28 61.74 9.89
C PHE A 7 -20.70 62.50 11.11
N GLY A 8 -20.21 61.94 12.21
CA GLY A 8 -20.08 60.58 12.70
C GLY A 8 -19.47 60.66 14.11
N ARG A 9 -19.50 59.57 14.86
CA ARG A 9 -18.55 59.23 15.93
C ARG A 9 -18.70 57.74 16.21
N LYS A 10 -17.81 56.91 15.65
CA LYS A 10 -17.65 55.53 16.13
C LYS A 10 -16.93 55.59 17.47
N LYS A 11 -17.63 55.16 18.52
CA LYS A 11 -17.06 54.75 19.81
C LYS A 11 -16.47 53.34 19.64
N GLU A 12 -15.36 53.09 20.33
CA GLU A 12 -14.90 51.75 20.69
C GLU A 12 -16.05 50.91 21.25
N VAL A 13 -16.15 49.66 20.79
CA VAL A 13 -16.97 48.63 21.42
C VAL A 13 -16.13 47.35 21.52
N GLU A 14 -15.65 47.15 22.75
CA GLU A 14 -15.49 45.91 23.52
C GLU A 14 -15.20 44.60 22.78
N LEU A 15 -14.00 44.08 23.05
CA LEU A 15 -13.66 42.66 22.89
C LEU A 15 -14.58 41.81 23.77
N ASN A 16 -15.41 40.98 23.15
CA ASN A 16 -15.96 39.79 23.78
C ASN A 16 -15.81 38.57 22.87
N LYS A 17 -14.98 37.64 23.37
CA LYS A 17 -15.00 36.17 23.22
C LYS A 17 -15.88 35.58 22.12
N ILE A 18 -15.26 35.08 21.06
CA ILE A 18 -15.56 33.75 20.52
C ILE A 18 -14.20 33.13 20.14
N LYS A 19 -13.79 32.09 20.86
CA LYS A 19 -12.76 31.17 20.37
C LYS A 19 -13.45 30.31 19.33
N ASP A 20 -13.09 30.51 18.07
CA ASP A 20 -13.46 29.61 16.98
C ASP A 20 -12.63 28.32 17.12
N ASP A 21 -13.08 27.42 17.98
CA ASP A 21 -12.49 26.09 18.19
C ASP A 21 -12.86 25.10 17.05
N ASN A 22 -13.20 25.61 15.85
CA ASN A 22 -13.79 24.83 14.74
C ASN A 22 -12.95 24.86 13.44
N LYS A 23 -11.61 24.96 13.53
CA LYS A 23 -10.74 24.85 12.33
C LYS A 23 -9.56 23.86 12.43
N GLU A 24 -9.42 23.12 13.52
CA GLU A 24 -8.40 22.05 13.63
C GLU A 24 -9.00 20.72 14.12
N LYS A 25 -10.24 20.42 13.74
CA LYS A 25 -10.86 19.10 14.02
C LYS A 25 -11.41 18.42 12.77
N PHE A 26 -10.75 18.63 11.63
CA PHE A 26 -10.98 17.82 10.45
C PHE A 26 -9.69 17.09 10.08
N LEU A 27 -9.76 15.76 10.22
CA LEU A 27 -8.88 14.73 9.64
C LEU A 27 -7.64 14.33 10.45
N ARG A 28 -7.85 14.01 11.72
CA ARG A 28 -7.22 12.81 12.34
C ARG A 28 -8.27 12.12 13.19
N GLU A 29 -9.25 11.52 12.52
CA GLU A 29 -9.93 10.37 13.09
C GLU A 29 -8.96 9.21 12.89
N SER A 30 -8.30 8.80 13.98
CA SER A 30 -7.71 7.48 14.08
C SER A 30 -8.85 6.49 13.86
N ASN A 31 -8.86 5.83 12.71
CA ASN A 31 -9.82 4.77 12.44
C ASN A 31 -9.51 3.61 13.38
N ASP A 32 -10.18 3.58 14.53
CA ASP A 32 -10.27 2.41 15.42
C ASP A 32 -11.10 1.27 14.77
N ASN A 33 -11.04 1.13 13.44
CA ASN A 33 -11.76 0.14 12.62
C ASN A 33 -10.80 -0.70 11.75
N GLU A 34 -9.51 -0.80 12.11
CA GLU A 34 -8.50 -1.66 11.46
C GLU A 34 -8.32 -3.03 12.14
N GLU A 35 -9.20 -3.40 13.08
CA GLU A 35 -9.25 -4.74 13.64
C GLU A 35 -9.72 -5.74 12.56
N GLY A 36 -8.79 -6.25 11.76
CA GLY A 36 -9.06 -7.29 10.77
C GLY A 36 -8.43 -7.09 9.39
N ILE A 37 -7.61 -6.05 9.20
CA ILE A 37 -6.83 -5.84 7.97
C ILE A 37 -5.34 -5.96 8.27
N LEU A 38 -4.60 -6.59 7.37
CA LEU A 38 -3.15 -6.67 7.43
C LEU A 38 -2.49 -5.33 7.15
N GLN A 39 -1.45 -5.05 7.92
CA GLN A 39 -0.69 -3.81 7.91
C GLN A 39 0.67 -4.03 7.25
N PHE A 40 1.05 -3.13 6.36
CA PHE A 40 2.31 -3.21 5.63
C PHE A 40 3.02 -1.87 5.66
N GLU A 41 4.28 -1.89 6.08
CA GLU A 41 5.20 -0.76 5.98
C GLU A 41 6.02 -0.86 4.69
N ASN A 42 6.28 -2.08 4.21
CA ASN A 42 6.96 -2.37 2.96
C ASN A 42 5.99 -2.82 1.86
N LEU A 43 5.95 -2.06 0.76
CA LEU A 43 5.10 -2.38 -0.40
C LEU A 43 5.51 -3.70 -1.08
N ASN A 44 6.78 -3.98 -1.26
CA ASN A 44 7.25 -5.20 -1.94
C ASN A 44 6.92 -6.46 -1.12
N PHE A 45 6.95 -6.38 0.21
CA PHE A 45 6.44 -7.46 1.06
C PHE A 45 4.92 -7.64 0.89
N LYS A 46 4.16 -6.54 0.83
CA LYS A 46 2.72 -6.59 0.52
C LYS A 46 2.47 -7.26 -0.83
N LEU A 47 3.22 -6.91 -1.88
CA LEU A 47 3.08 -7.50 -3.21
C LEU A 47 3.39 -9.01 -3.17
N ALA A 48 4.43 -9.44 -2.46
CA ALA A 48 4.74 -10.86 -2.28
C ALA A 48 3.61 -11.62 -1.56
N VAL A 49 2.95 -11.01 -0.58
CA VAL A 49 1.78 -11.60 0.08
C VAL A 49 0.57 -11.65 -0.86
N ILE A 50 0.36 -10.61 -1.68
CA ILE A 50 -0.68 -10.60 -2.70
C ILE A 50 -0.42 -11.70 -3.74
N GLN A 51 0.83 -11.96 -4.13
CA GLN A 51 1.18 -13.05 -5.03
C GLN A 51 0.56 -14.37 -4.54
N VAL A 52 0.89 -14.73 -3.30
CA VAL A 52 0.42 -15.98 -2.67
C VAL A 52 -1.11 -16.00 -2.56
N LEU A 53 -1.71 -14.94 -2.00
CA LEU A 53 -3.13 -14.95 -1.68
C LEU A 53 -4.03 -14.82 -2.92
N MET A 54 -3.62 -14.05 -3.92
CA MET A 54 -4.44 -13.75 -5.11
C MET A 54 -4.23 -14.78 -6.21
N TYR A 55 -2.98 -15.10 -6.54
CA TYR A 55 -2.66 -15.90 -7.72
C TYR A 55 -2.42 -17.37 -7.36
N ASP A 56 -1.66 -17.66 -6.31
CA ASP A 56 -1.33 -19.04 -5.96
C ASP A 56 -2.50 -19.76 -5.27
N LEU A 57 -3.20 -19.07 -4.35
CA LEU A 57 -4.29 -19.64 -3.56
C LEU A 57 -5.70 -19.20 -4.01
N ASN A 58 -5.80 -18.19 -4.88
CA ASN A 58 -7.06 -17.63 -5.37
C ASN A 58 -8.06 -17.24 -4.26
N LEU A 59 -7.57 -16.69 -3.15
CA LEU A 59 -8.37 -16.22 -2.01
C LEU A 59 -8.79 -14.75 -2.15
N LEU A 60 -7.94 -13.91 -2.75
CA LEU A 60 -8.28 -12.52 -3.06
C LEU A 60 -8.98 -12.43 -4.41
N LYS A 61 -10.22 -11.91 -4.41
CA LYS A 61 -11.06 -11.81 -5.60
C LYS A 61 -11.71 -10.43 -5.74
N PRO A 62 -11.96 -9.95 -6.98
CA PRO A 62 -11.51 -10.54 -8.24
C PRO A 62 -9.98 -10.54 -8.36
N CYS A 63 -9.45 -11.49 -9.13
CA CYS A 63 -8.02 -11.51 -9.47
C CYS A 63 -7.75 -10.33 -10.41
N PHE A 64 -6.67 -9.58 -10.15
CA PHE A 64 -6.28 -8.48 -11.01
C PHE A 64 -5.52 -9.04 -12.22
N ASP A 65 -5.88 -8.57 -13.41
CA ASP A 65 -5.18 -8.87 -14.65
C ASP A 65 -5.07 -7.57 -15.45
N ILE A 66 -3.87 -7.23 -15.90
CA ILE A 66 -3.57 -5.97 -16.55
C ILE A 66 -4.23 -5.85 -17.92
N TYR A 67 -4.46 -6.96 -18.62
CA TYR A 67 -5.12 -6.98 -19.92
C TYR A 67 -6.63 -6.75 -19.77
N ASP A 68 -7.26 -7.44 -18.82
CA ASP A 68 -8.67 -7.22 -18.48
C ASP A 68 -8.87 -5.77 -17.97
N PHE A 69 -7.98 -5.30 -17.10
CA PHE A 69 -8.03 -3.93 -16.58
C PHE A 69 -7.85 -2.88 -17.69
N ALA A 70 -6.98 -3.11 -18.68
CA ALA A 70 -6.82 -2.23 -19.83
C ALA A 70 -8.05 -2.21 -20.75
N ASP A 71 -8.72 -3.36 -20.96
CA ASP A 71 -9.94 -3.43 -21.76
C ASP A 71 -11.13 -2.75 -21.06
N ASP A 72 -11.22 -2.85 -19.73
CA ASP A 72 -12.25 -2.18 -18.93
C ASP A 72 -12.02 -0.66 -18.83
N HIS A 73 -10.75 -0.20 -18.91
CA HIS A 73 -10.34 1.20 -18.74
C HIS A 73 -9.65 1.79 -19.97
N LYS A 74 -10.29 1.69 -21.14
CA LYS A 74 -9.74 2.16 -22.42
C LYS A 74 -9.35 3.64 -22.42
N GLU A 75 -9.98 4.46 -21.58
CA GLU A 75 -9.67 5.88 -21.41
C GLU A 75 -8.30 6.16 -20.79
N LEU A 76 -7.69 5.17 -20.12
CA LEU A 76 -6.40 5.30 -19.48
C LEU A 76 -5.22 5.00 -20.41
N GLU A 77 -5.48 4.48 -21.63
CA GLU A 77 -4.46 4.15 -22.64
C GLU A 77 -3.30 3.31 -22.05
N ILE A 78 -3.65 2.25 -21.31
CA ILE A 78 -2.67 1.40 -20.63
C ILE A 78 -1.82 0.63 -21.65
N ASP A 79 -0.50 0.78 -21.54
CA ASP A 79 0.48 0.04 -22.35
C ASP A 79 0.82 -1.29 -21.68
N THR A 80 0.18 -2.37 -22.13
CA THR A 80 0.43 -3.74 -21.64
C THR A 80 1.76 -4.34 -22.15
N ASP A 81 2.52 -3.60 -22.95
CA ASP A 81 3.89 -3.95 -23.38
C ASP A 81 4.93 -3.05 -22.68
N SER A 82 4.56 -2.37 -21.59
CA SER A 82 5.43 -1.45 -20.85
C SER A 82 6.56 -2.18 -20.11
N TYR A 83 7.77 -1.61 -20.20
CA TYR A 83 8.96 -1.96 -19.40
C TYR A 83 9.10 -1.11 -18.12
N THR A 84 8.08 -0.28 -17.82
CA THR A 84 8.04 0.58 -16.64
C THR A 84 6.72 0.43 -15.89
N VAL A 85 6.68 0.94 -14.66
CA VAL A 85 5.50 0.89 -13.80
C VAL A 85 4.27 1.50 -14.48
N ILE A 86 3.22 0.70 -14.56
CA ILE A 86 1.87 1.15 -14.87
C ILE A 86 1.23 1.64 -13.58
N GLU A 87 1.27 2.96 -13.38
CA GLU A 87 0.78 3.61 -12.15
C GLU A 87 -0.66 3.22 -11.76
N PRO A 88 -1.64 3.11 -12.69
CA PRO A 88 -2.97 2.61 -12.34
C PRO A 88 -2.98 1.22 -11.69
N ALA A 89 -2.15 0.30 -12.20
CA ALA A 89 -2.04 -1.07 -11.68
C ALA A 89 -1.36 -1.10 -10.31
N LEU A 90 -0.25 -0.38 -10.14
CA LEU A 90 0.41 -0.25 -8.84
C LEU A 90 -0.55 0.33 -7.79
N ASN A 91 -1.32 1.35 -8.16
CA ASN A 91 -2.30 1.99 -7.29
C ASN A 91 -3.43 1.03 -6.85
N PHE A 92 -3.80 0.06 -7.68
CA PHE A 92 -4.74 -0.99 -7.27
C PHE A 92 -4.17 -1.80 -6.09
N PHE A 93 -2.94 -2.31 -6.21
CA PHE A 93 -2.31 -3.13 -5.17
C PHE A 93 -2.00 -2.32 -3.89
N ILE A 94 -1.62 -1.04 -4.02
CA ILE A 94 -1.45 -0.14 -2.88
C ILE A 94 -2.75 -0.02 -2.09
N LYS A 95 -3.89 0.16 -2.77
CA LYS A 95 -5.21 0.35 -2.13
C LYS A 95 -5.87 -0.94 -1.68
N LEU A 96 -5.45 -2.09 -2.21
CA LEU A 96 -6.02 -3.38 -1.86
C LEU A 96 -5.84 -3.68 -0.36
N SER A 97 -6.94 -3.76 0.37
CA SER A 97 -6.96 -4.20 1.77
C SER A 97 -7.00 -5.72 1.83
N ILE A 98 -6.16 -6.32 2.67
CA ILE A 98 -6.06 -7.78 2.81
C ILE A 98 -6.62 -8.17 4.18
N PRO A 99 -7.69 -8.97 4.25
CA PRO A 99 -8.22 -9.48 5.51
C PRO A 99 -7.18 -10.29 6.29
N MET A 100 -7.06 -10.03 7.59
CA MET A 100 -6.12 -10.71 8.50
C MET A 100 -6.38 -12.21 8.60
N GLU A 101 -7.62 -12.65 8.41
CA GLU A 101 -7.97 -14.07 8.39
C GLU A 101 -7.23 -14.86 7.30
N PHE A 102 -6.73 -14.20 6.26
CA PHE A 102 -5.96 -14.85 5.21
C PHE A 102 -4.48 -15.06 5.56
N ALA A 103 -3.96 -14.39 6.58
CA ALA A 103 -2.55 -14.49 6.95
C ALA A 103 -2.15 -15.91 7.38
N GLN A 104 -3.10 -16.69 7.91
CA GLN A 104 -2.86 -18.08 8.28
C GLN A 104 -2.55 -18.99 7.08
N TYR A 105 -2.89 -18.60 5.85
CA TYR A 105 -2.67 -19.41 4.66
C TYR A 105 -1.32 -19.12 3.97
N VAL A 106 -0.62 -18.06 4.37
CA VAL A 106 0.70 -17.74 3.82
C VAL A 106 1.76 -18.54 4.59
N GLU A 107 2.12 -19.70 4.06
CA GLU A 107 3.12 -20.59 4.65
C GLU A 107 4.52 -20.39 4.06
N LYS A 108 4.57 -20.03 2.77
CA LYS A 108 5.79 -19.78 2.00
C LYS A 108 5.65 -18.53 1.14
N ILE A 109 6.72 -17.75 1.09
CA ILE A 109 6.88 -16.66 0.11
C ILE A 109 7.93 -17.08 -0.91
N TYR A 110 7.63 -16.86 -2.19
CA TYR A 110 8.57 -17.07 -3.28
C TYR A 110 8.50 -15.87 -4.22
N MET A 111 9.48 -14.99 -4.13
CA MET A 111 9.64 -13.87 -5.05
C MET A 111 10.38 -14.35 -6.30
N ASP A 112 9.82 -14.07 -7.47
CA ASP A 112 10.41 -14.38 -8.77
C ASP A 112 10.01 -13.32 -9.80
N GLY A 113 10.89 -13.05 -10.78
CA GLY A 113 10.65 -12.09 -11.85
C GLY A 113 9.38 -12.37 -12.65
N GLY A 114 9.02 -13.65 -12.81
CA GLY A 114 7.83 -14.10 -13.52
C GLY A 114 6.54 -14.12 -12.70
N ASN A 115 6.56 -13.63 -11.45
CA ASN A 115 5.36 -13.58 -10.62
C ASN A 115 4.31 -12.62 -11.20
N GLU A 116 3.06 -13.08 -11.25
CA GLU A 116 1.92 -12.35 -11.81
C GLU A 116 1.76 -10.96 -11.21
N VAL A 117 1.97 -10.80 -9.91
CA VAL A 117 1.83 -9.48 -9.26
C VAL A 117 2.79 -8.44 -9.85
N TYR A 118 4.01 -8.83 -10.23
CA TYR A 118 4.99 -7.91 -10.82
C TYR A 118 4.71 -7.67 -12.30
N MET A 119 4.35 -8.73 -13.04
CA MET A 119 3.96 -8.63 -14.45
C MET A 119 2.71 -7.76 -14.65
N ASN A 120 1.82 -7.71 -13.67
CA ASN A 120 0.68 -6.79 -13.71
C ASN A 120 1.05 -5.32 -13.49
N ILE A 121 2.20 -5.03 -12.87
CA ILE A 121 2.69 -3.67 -12.61
C ILE A 121 3.66 -3.21 -13.70
N ILE A 122 4.54 -4.10 -14.14
CA ILE A 122 5.51 -3.89 -15.22
C ILE A 122 5.44 -5.13 -16.15
N PRO A 123 4.60 -5.10 -17.21
CA PRO A 123 4.34 -6.27 -18.05
C PRO A 123 5.54 -6.89 -18.75
N GLN A 124 6.60 -6.13 -18.98
CA GLN A 124 7.83 -6.61 -19.60
C GLN A 124 9.01 -6.64 -18.63
N TRP A 125 8.76 -6.69 -17.32
CA TRP A 125 9.85 -6.81 -16.35
C TRP A 125 10.55 -8.15 -16.49
N ASP A 126 11.87 -8.11 -16.60
CA ASP A 126 12.71 -9.28 -16.78
C ASP A 126 13.33 -9.78 -15.47
N GLY A 127 13.10 -9.07 -14.36
CA GLY A 127 13.65 -9.40 -13.05
C GLY A 127 15.12 -9.01 -12.87
N GLU A 128 15.74 -8.30 -13.82
CA GLU A 128 17.18 -7.98 -13.77
C GLU A 128 17.52 -6.74 -12.93
N ASP A 129 16.52 -5.92 -12.58
CA ASP A 129 16.70 -4.73 -11.76
C ASP A 129 16.15 -4.87 -10.33
N GLU A 130 16.46 -3.90 -9.48
CA GLU A 130 16.12 -3.90 -8.05
C GLU A 130 14.70 -3.37 -7.76
N CYS A 131 13.82 -3.23 -8.77
CA CYS A 131 12.54 -2.54 -8.62
C CYS A 131 11.66 -3.14 -7.50
N PHE A 132 11.62 -4.47 -7.42
CA PHE A 132 10.82 -5.21 -6.45
C PHE A 132 11.64 -5.78 -5.29
N ASP A 133 12.88 -5.33 -5.09
CA ASP A 133 13.71 -5.81 -3.98
C ASP A 133 13.07 -5.56 -2.62
N LEU A 134 13.08 -6.61 -1.78
CA LEU A 134 12.69 -6.54 -0.39
C LEU A 134 13.91 -6.21 0.47
N ASN A 135 14.26 -4.93 0.54
CA ASN A 135 15.46 -4.44 1.25
C ASN A 135 15.21 -3.99 2.70
N ASN A 136 13.95 -3.89 3.13
CA ASN A 136 13.56 -3.55 4.49
C ASN A 136 12.27 -4.28 4.85
N ILE A 137 12.21 -4.89 6.03
CA ILE A 137 10.99 -5.49 6.59
C ILE A 137 11.04 -5.34 8.10
N THR A 138 9.91 -5.40 8.78
CA THR A 138 9.85 -5.37 10.24
C THR A 138 9.38 -6.70 10.82
N SER A 139 9.80 -7.02 12.04
CA SER A 139 9.25 -8.16 12.80
C SER A 139 7.72 -8.07 12.96
N SER A 140 7.16 -6.87 13.08
CA SER A 140 5.72 -6.65 13.14
C SER A 140 5.01 -7.10 11.88
N GLU A 141 5.59 -6.85 10.71
CA GLU A 141 5.05 -7.31 9.44
C GLU A 141 5.04 -8.84 9.36
N ILE A 142 6.15 -9.49 9.71
CA ILE A 142 6.29 -10.95 9.67
C ILE A 142 5.35 -11.64 10.66
N ARG A 143 5.22 -11.13 11.88
CA ARG A 143 4.40 -11.74 12.95
C ARG A 143 2.91 -11.80 12.66
N GLN A 144 2.43 -11.05 11.67
CA GLN A 144 1.05 -11.17 11.20
C GLN A 144 0.76 -12.54 10.55
N PHE A 145 1.79 -13.27 10.11
CA PHE A 145 1.68 -14.54 9.39
C PHE A 145 2.11 -15.72 10.29
N PRO A 146 1.19 -16.29 11.10
CA PRO A 146 1.56 -17.29 12.12
C PRO A 146 2.15 -18.59 11.52
N ASN A 147 1.79 -18.90 10.28
CA ASN A 147 2.18 -20.12 9.60
C ASN A 147 3.31 -19.92 8.58
N LEU A 148 3.83 -18.70 8.41
CA LEU A 148 5.00 -18.48 7.55
C LEU A 148 6.18 -19.27 8.13
N LYS A 149 6.89 -20.00 7.25
CA LYS A 149 8.06 -20.80 7.62
C LYS A 149 9.23 -20.60 6.67
N GLU A 150 8.96 -20.31 5.40
CA GLU A 150 9.97 -20.21 4.36
C GLU A 150 9.76 -18.96 3.52
N ALA A 151 10.86 -18.31 3.11
CA ALA A 151 10.85 -17.21 2.16
C ALA A 151 12.05 -17.29 1.22
N THR A 152 11.81 -17.27 -0.09
CA THR A 152 12.84 -16.94 -1.09
C THR A 152 12.56 -15.53 -1.57
N ILE A 153 13.53 -14.61 -1.39
CA ILE A 153 13.34 -13.18 -1.62
C ILE A 153 14.33 -12.61 -2.63
N MET A 154 13.91 -11.58 -3.37
CA MET A 154 14.80 -10.72 -4.15
C MET A 154 15.23 -9.55 -3.26
N SER A 155 16.53 -9.27 -3.16
CA SER A 155 17.04 -8.22 -2.26
C SER A 155 18.52 -7.88 -2.53
N SER A 156 18.81 -6.64 -2.89
CA SER A 156 20.17 -6.09 -2.95
C SER A 156 20.82 -5.86 -1.56
N ASN A 157 20.05 -5.97 -0.48
CA ASN A 157 20.52 -5.87 0.92
C ASN A 157 20.13 -7.10 1.76
N PHE A 158 20.39 -8.29 1.21
CA PHE A 158 19.92 -9.56 1.79
C PHE A 158 20.36 -9.78 3.24
N ASP A 159 21.62 -9.50 3.58
CA ASP A 159 22.17 -9.74 4.93
C ASP A 159 21.33 -9.04 6.01
N LYS A 160 20.91 -7.79 5.78
CA LYS A 160 20.11 -7.02 6.74
C LYS A 160 18.72 -7.63 6.92
N VAL A 161 18.09 -8.05 5.83
CA VAL A 161 16.70 -8.55 5.85
C VAL A 161 16.66 -9.96 6.40
N LYS A 162 17.67 -10.77 6.09
CA LYS A 162 17.87 -12.11 6.62
C LYS A 162 17.86 -12.14 8.15
N GLU A 163 18.58 -11.22 8.81
CA GLU A 163 18.60 -11.16 10.28
C GLU A 163 17.20 -11.02 10.90
N ILE A 164 16.28 -10.32 10.21
CA ILE A 164 14.91 -10.08 10.69
C ILE A 164 14.06 -11.35 10.53
N PHE A 165 14.16 -12.03 9.39
CA PHE A 165 13.49 -13.32 9.17
C PHE A 165 13.99 -14.41 10.13
N GLU A 166 15.30 -14.51 10.33
CA GLU A 166 15.90 -15.47 11.27
C GLU A 166 15.45 -15.21 12.71
N ALA A 167 15.34 -13.94 13.13
CA ALA A 167 14.84 -13.58 14.46
C ALA A 167 13.37 -14.02 14.69
N GLU A 168 12.58 -14.16 13.62
CA GLU A 168 11.21 -14.66 13.65
C GLU A 168 11.12 -16.17 13.35
N ASN A 169 12.26 -16.88 13.29
CA ASN A 169 12.37 -18.31 13.00
C ASN A 169 11.81 -18.70 11.61
N ILE A 170 12.02 -17.84 10.62
CA ILE A 170 11.69 -18.10 9.21
C ILE A 170 12.98 -18.50 8.49
N ASP A 171 12.93 -19.60 7.73
CA ASP A 171 14.01 -19.97 6.81
C ASP A 171 13.97 -19.05 5.60
N VAL A 172 15.09 -18.40 5.29
CA VAL A 172 15.14 -17.37 4.26
C VAL A 172 16.35 -17.55 3.33
N GLU A 173 16.05 -17.54 2.03
CA GLU A 173 17.02 -17.67 0.95
C GLU A 173 16.95 -16.45 0.02
N LEU A 174 18.09 -16.09 -0.56
CA LEU A 174 18.16 -15.12 -1.65
C LEU A 174 17.86 -15.85 -2.97
N LEU A 175 17.03 -15.26 -3.83
CA LEU A 175 16.77 -15.75 -5.18
C LEU A 175 18.06 -15.76 -6.05
#